data_AF-K5WZG2-F1
#
_entry.id   AF-K5WZG2-F1
#
_cell.length_a   1.000
_cell.length_b   1.000
_cell.length_c   1.000
_cell.angle_alpha   90.00
_cell.angle_beta   90.00
_cell.angle_gamma   90.00
#
_symmetry.space_group_name_H-M   'P 1'
#
loop_
_entity.id
_entity.type
_entity.pdbx_description
1 polymer ?
#
loop_
_entity_poly.entity_id
_entity_poly.type
_entity_poly.pdbx_seq_one_letter_code
_entity_poly.pdbx_strand_id
1 'polypeptide(L)'
;GSCENNGYQDARAGSGAHFPANPRKDIAVRVPGPDHSNQIGELYAITQAVRKSDENKNLIIISDSEYAIQSLTTRLLKNENEGWTGIKNHIWIKEAIESIRDKKGEVALTWTRGHANEPG
;
A
#
# COMPACT_ATOMS: atom_id res chain seq x y z
N GLY A 1 4.66 -6.47 -0.42
CA GLY A 1 5.73 -5.65 0.20
C GLY A 1 6.67 -6.57 0.94
N SER A 2 7.97 -6.33 0.87
CA SER A 2 8.97 -7.09 1.61
C SER A 2 9.84 -6.13 2.41
N CYS A 3 9.99 -6.36 3.71
CA CYS A 3 10.89 -5.59 4.55
C CYS A 3 12.03 -6.50 5.02
N GLU A 4 13.25 -6.24 4.54
CA GLU A 4 14.45 -6.88 5.09
C GLU A 4 14.80 -6.18 6.42
N ASN A 5 15.13 -6.95 7.47
CA ASN A 5 15.46 -6.48 8.82
C ASN A 5 14.31 -5.75 9.57
N ASN A 6 13.09 -6.28 9.50
CA ASN A 6 11.94 -5.75 10.23
C ASN A 6 12.23 -5.65 11.75
N GLY A 7 12.32 -4.43 12.29
CA GLY A 7 12.55 -4.16 13.72
C GLY A 7 13.94 -3.66 14.12
N TYR A 8 14.87 -3.48 13.17
CA TYR A 8 16.18 -2.85 13.41
C TYR A 8 16.30 -1.48 12.73
N GLN A 9 17.24 -0.65 13.20
CA GLN A 9 17.51 0.72 12.70
C GLN A 9 17.88 0.78 11.20
N ASP A 10 18.16 -0.38 10.58
CA ASP A 10 18.48 -0.58 9.16
C ASP A 10 17.38 -1.32 8.36
N ALA A 11 16.15 -1.36 8.87
CA ALA A 11 15.01 -1.95 8.17
C ALA A 11 14.84 -1.33 6.78
N ARG A 12 14.65 -2.14 5.73
CA ARG A 12 14.52 -1.67 4.34
C ARG A 12 13.21 -2.21 3.75
N ALA A 13 12.20 -1.35 3.65
CA ALA A 13 10.92 -1.72 3.05
C ALA A 13 10.93 -1.50 1.52
N GLY A 14 10.75 -2.60 0.78
CA GLY A 14 10.48 -2.62 -0.65
C GLY A 14 8.98 -2.69 -0.94
N SER A 15 8.53 -1.93 -1.94
CA SER A 15 7.14 -1.86 -2.37
C SER A 15 7.04 -2.31 -3.83
N GLY A 16 6.09 -3.21 -4.11
CA GLY A 16 5.97 -3.94 -5.37
C GLY A 16 4.56 -3.87 -5.93
N ALA A 17 4.39 -3.54 -7.22
CA ALA A 17 3.10 -3.64 -7.90
C ALA A 17 3.29 -4.28 -9.28
N HIS A 18 2.50 -5.32 -9.56
CA HIS A 18 2.54 -6.06 -10.82
C HIS A 18 1.33 -5.71 -11.68
N PHE A 19 1.57 -5.35 -12.94
CA PHE A 19 0.54 -5.05 -13.92
C PHE A 19 0.45 -6.20 -14.93
N PRO A 20 -0.45 -7.18 -14.75
CA PRO A 20 -0.49 -8.37 -15.61
C PRO A 20 -0.77 -8.05 -17.08
N ALA A 21 -1.54 -6.99 -17.34
CA ALA A 21 -1.82 -6.51 -18.70
C ALA A 21 -0.65 -5.75 -19.35
N ASN A 22 0.32 -5.28 -18.56
CA ASN A 22 1.51 -4.59 -19.06
C ASN A 22 2.67 -4.67 -18.05
N PRO A 23 3.44 -5.77 -18.05
CA PRO A 23 4.52 -6.00 -17.09
C PRO A 23 5.63 -4.93 -17.11
N ARG A 24 5.74 -4.14 -18.19
CA ARG A 24 6.69 -3.00 -18.25
C ARG A 24 6.33 -1.86 -17.30
N LYS A 25 5.11 -1.84 -16.76
CA LYS A 25 4.67 -0.85 -15.77
C LYS A 25 4.95 -1.26 -14.33
N ASP A 26 5.45 -2.47 -14.11
CA ASP A 26 5.75 -2.99 -12.79
C ASP A 26 6.58 -2.01 -11.96
N ILE A 27 6.31 -2.01 -10.67
CA ILE A 27 6.88 -1.08 -9.72
C ILE A 27 7.67 -1.91 -8.73
N ALA A 28 8.93 -1.56 -8.54
CA ALA A 28 9.75 -2.00 -7.42
C ALA A 28 10.44 -0.74 -6.89
N VAL A 29 9.84 -0.12 -5.89
CA VAL A 29 10.35 1.15 -5.34
C VAL A 29 10.56 1.05 -3.83
N ARG A 30 11.59 1.75 -3.36
CA ARG A 30 11.91 1.86 -1.94
C ARG A 30 11.01 2.92 -1.30
N VAL A 31 10.49 2.62 -0.12
CA VAL A 31 9.79 3.61 0.72
C VAL A 31 10.77 4.73 1.08
N PRO A 32 10.45 6.01 0.89
CA PRO A 32 11.32 7.11 1.30
C PRO A 32 11.23 7.36 2.81
N GLY A 33 12.29 7.94 3.38
CA GLY A 33 12.35 8.32 4.80
C GLY A 33 12.92 7.22 5.72
N PRO A 34 13.07 7.51 7.03
CA PRO A 34 13.68 6.59 7.99
C PRO A 34 12.73 5.52 8.53
N ASP A 35 11.42 5.73 8.42
CA ASP A 35 10.39 4.84 8.96
C ASP A 35 10.08 3.70 7.99
N HIS A 36 10.76 2.58 8.19
CA HIS A 36 10.57 1.38 7.38
C HIS A 36 9.86 0.29 8.18
N SER A 37 8.71 -0.15 7.68
CA SER A 37 8.04 -1.37 8.14
C SER A 37 7.36 -2.04 6.96
N ASN A 38 7.04 -3.34 7.10
CA ASN A 38 6.32 -4.05 6.04
C ASN A 38 4.99 -3.35 5.72
N GLN A 39 4.27 -2.91 6.75
CA GLN A 39 2.99 -2.19 6.62
C GLN A 39 3.12 -0.89 5.80
N ILE A 40 4.19 -0.12 6.04
CA ILE A 40 4.47 1.10 5.27
C ILE A 40 4.81 0.75 3.81
N GLY A 41 5.61 -0.30 3.61
CA GLY A 41 5.93 -0.81 2.27
C GLY A 41 4.70 -1.17 1.45
N GLU A 42 3.70 -1.82 2.06
CA GLU A 42 2.44 -2.16 1.39
C GLU A 42 1.60 -0.93 1.05
N LEU A 43 1.44 0.00 2.00
CA LEU A 43 0.70 1.25 1.76
C LEU A 43 1.35 2.06 0.64
N TYR A 44 2.67 2.17 0.65
CA TYR A 44 3.41 2.87 -0.39
C TYR A 44 3.31 2.16 -1.75
N ALA A 45 3.31 0.81 -1.78
CA ALA A 45 3.09 0.05 -3.01
C ALA A 45 1.75 0.41 -3.66
N ILE A 46 0.69 0.47 -2.86
CA ILE A 46 -0.65 0.84 -3.28
C ILE A 46 -0.66 2.26 -3.84
N THR A 47 -0.12 3.23 -3.10
CA THR A 47 -0.01 4.63 -3.55
C THR A 47 0.67 4.73 -4.91
N GLN A 48 1.79 4.03 -5.10
CA GLN A 48 2.55 4.06 -6.34
C GLN A 48 1.80 3.35 -7.48
N ALA A 49 1.13 2.23 -7.20
CA ALA A 49 0.29 1.53 -8.19
C ALA A 49 -0.82 2.44 -8.72
N VAL A 50 -1.49 3.18 -7.83
CA VAL A 50 -2.54 4.15 -8.20
C VAL A 50 -1.96 5.26 -9.07
N ARG A 51 -0.86 5.89 -8.63
CA ARG A 51 -0.21 7.01 -9.35
C ARG A 51 0.33 6.62 -10.73
N LYS A 52 0.80 5.38 -10.91
CA LYS A 52 1.33 4.88 -12.20
C LYS A 52 0.25 4.30 -13.12
N SER A 53 -0.94 4.04 -12.57
CA SER A 53 -2.09 3.60 -13.35
C SER A 53 -2.60 4.72 -14.26
N ASP A 54 -3.32 4.35 -15.31
CA ASP A 54 -3.99 5.31 -16.18
C ASP A 54 -5.13 6.00 -15.41
N GLU A 55 -5.08 7.33 -15.27
CA GLU A 55 -6.01 8.11 -14.45
C GLU A 55 -7.48 7.86 -14.79
N ASN A 56 -7.80 7.58 -16.07
CA ASN A 56 -9.16 7.45 -16.58
C ASN A 56 -9.68 6.00 -16.57
N LYS A 57 -8.84 5.02 -16.23
CA LYS A 57 -9.23 3.61 -16.22
C LYS A 57 -9.46 3.12 -14.80
N ASN A 58 -10.44 2.23 -14.67
CA ASN A 58 -10.65 1.50 -13.43
C ASN A 58 -9.41 0.68 -13.09
N LEU A 59 -9.09 0.63 -11.79
CA LEU A 59 -7.94 -0.07 -11.25
C LEU A 59 -8.42 -1.04 -10.18
N ILE A 60 -8.01 -2.30 -10.30
CA ILE A 60 -8.21 -3.31 -9.25
C ILE A 60 -6.85 -3.55 -8.62
N ILE A 61 -6.75 -3.31 -7.32
CA ILE A 61 -5.55 -3.56 -6.52
C ILE A 61 -5.82 -4.79 -5.67
N ILE A 62 -5.00 -5.81 -5.86
CA ILE A 62 -5.05 -7.03 -5.07
C ILE A 62 -3.81 -7.02 -4.17
N SER A 63 -4.02 -7.07 -2.85
CA SER A 63 -2.94 -7.11 -1.87
C SER A 63 -3.19 -8.21 -0.85
N ASP A 64 -2.11 -8.84 -0.40
CA ASP A 64 -2.12 -9.77 0.72
C ASP A 64 -2.06 -9.10 2.09
N SER A 65 -1.79 -7.80 2.12
CA SER A 65 -1.73 -7.00 3.34
C SER A 65 -3.13 -6.66 3.84
N GLU A 66 -3.67 -7.52 4.70
CA GLU A 66 -4.93 -7.27 5.39
C GLU A 66 -4.90 -5.91 6.11
N TYR A 67 -3.76 -5.57 6.72
CA TYR A 67 -3.55 -4.26 7.35
C TYR A 67 -3.78 -3.10 6.37
N ALA A 68 -3.14 -3.14 5.19
CA ALA A 68 -3.25 -2.06 4.22
C ALA A 68 -4.68 -1.99 3.67
N ILE A 69 -5.28 -3.12 3.27
CA ILE A 69 -6.65 -3.14 2.76
C ILE A 69 -7.64 -2.63 3.79
N GLN A 70 -7.61 -3.12 5.03
CA GLN A 70 -8.55 -2.67 6.08
C GLN A 70 -8.34 -1.21 6.45
N SER A 71 -7.09 -0.72 6.49
CA SER A 71 -6.80 0.68 6.78
C SER A 71 -7.36 1.64 5.72
N LEU A 72 -7.40 1.19 4.45
CA LEU A 72 -7.89 1.96 3.32
C LEU A 72 -9.40 1.75 3.04
N THR A 73 -10.03 0.77 3.69
CA THR A 73 -11.45 0.44 3.48
C THR A 73 -12.23 0.53 4.78
N THR A 74 -12.33 -0.56 5.53
CA THR A 74 -13.24 -0.72 6.68
C THR A 74 -12.90 0.18 7.86
N ARG A 75 -11.61 0.41 8.11
CA ARG A 75 -11.15 1.25 9.24
C ARG A 75 -11.01 2.73 8.86
N LEU A 76 -11.09 3.06 7.57
CA LEU A 76 -10.84 4.41 7.09
C LEU A 76 -11.77 5.43 7.76
N LEU A 77 -13.09 5.21 7.66
CA LEU A 77 -14.09 6.14 8.20
C LEU A 77 -13.92 6.33 9.71
N LYS A 78 -13.65 5.25 10.44
CA LYS A 78 -13.39 5.31 11.88
C LYS A 78 -12.15 6.16 12.17
N ASN A 79 -11.05 5.92 11.46
CA ASN A 79 -9.80 6.62 11.68
C ASN A 79 -9.90 8.11 11.34
N GLU A 80 -10.64 8.47 10.28
CA GLU A 80 -10.94 9.86 9.92
C GLU A 80 -11.75 10.55 11.03
N ASN A 81 -12.78 9.89 11.55
CA ASN A 81 -13.61 10.43 12.63
C ASN A 81 -12.87 10.57 13.97
N GLU A 82 -11.94 9.65 14.28
CA GLU A 82 -11.12 9.68 15.50
C GLU A 82 -9.86 10.55 15.36
N GLY A 83 -9.70 11.25 14.23
CA GLY A 83 -8.57 12.14 14.00
C GLY A 83 -7.22 11.42 13.93
N TRP A 84 -7.20 10.13 13.57
CA TRP A 84 -5.99 9.30 13.44
C TRP A 84 -5.23 9.04 14.75
N THR A 85 -5.90 9.22 15.89
CA THR A 85 -5.30 9.07 17.22
C THR A 85 -4.69 7.67 17.42
N GLY A 86 -3.40 7.60 17.77
CA GLY A 86 -2.70 6.33 18.05
C GLY A 86 -2.26 5.54 16.81
N ILE A 87 -2.50 6.04 15.59
CA ILE A 87 -2.11 5.37 14.35
C ILE A 87 -0.74 5.87 13.89
N LYS A 88 0.31 5.09 14.11
CA LYS A 88 1.69 5.47 13.75
C LYS A 88 1.87 5.75 12.25
N ASN A 89 1.24 4.94 11.39
CA ASN A 89 1.44 5.00 9.94
C ASN A 89 0.38 5.84 9.21
N HIS A 90 -0.34 6.73 9.91
CA HIS A 90 -1.47 7.45 9.35
C HIS A 90 -1.13 8.34 8.15
N ILE A 91 0.10 8.88 8.09
CA ILE A 91 0.58 9.69 6.97
C ILE A 91 0.52 8.89 5.67
N TRP A 92 1.01 7.65 5.68
CA TRP A 92 1.00 6.76 4.51
C TRP A 92 -0.41 6.31 4.11
N ILE A 93 -1.29 6.11 5.11
CA ILE A 93 -2.70 5.80 4.84
C ILE A 93 -3.39 6.99 4.15
N LYS A 94 -3.15 8.21 4.65
CA LYS A 94 -3.68 9.45 4.04
C LYS A 94 -3.19 9.62 2.61
N GLU A 95 -1.88 9.51 2.37
CA GLU A 95 -1.33 9.63 1.01
C GLU A 95 -1.94 8.63 0.02
N ALA A 96 -2.14 7.39 0.47
CA ALA A 96 -2.77 6.35 -0.33
C ALA A 96 -4.23 6.71 -0.67
N ILE A 97 -5.00 7.17 0.33
CA ILE A 97 -6.40 7.57 0.14
C ILE A 97 -6.53 8.82 -0.74
N GLU A 98 -5.68 9.82 -0.56
CA GLU A 98 -5.64 10.99 -1.42
C GLU A 98 -5.37 10.59 -2.87
N SER A 99 -4.37 9.72 -3.09
CA SER A 99 -4.07 9.23 -4.44
C SER A 99 -5.24 8.43 -5.05
N ILE A 100 -5.96 7.66 -4.23
CA ILE A 100 -7.16 6.93 -4.67
C ILE A 100 -8.31 7.89 -5.01
N ARG A 101 -8.54 8.92 -4.18
CA ARG A 101 -9.62 9.91 -4.36
C ARG A 101 -9.36 10.84 -5.54
N ASP A 102 -8.09 11.16 -5.84
CA ASP A 102 -7.70 12.00 -6.97
C ASP A 102 -7.86 11.29 -8.32
N LYS A 103 -7.97 9.96 -8.32
CA LYS A 103 -8.11 9.17 -9.54
C LYS A 103 -9.54 9.27 -10.09
N LYS A 104 -9.65 9.53 -11.40
CA LYS A 104 -10.95 9.64 -12.10
C LYS A 104 -11.63 8.28 -12.29
N GLY A 105 -10.85 7.24 -12.60
CA GLY A 105 -11.34 5.87 -12.70
C GLY A 105 -11.55 5.24 -11.32
N GLU A 106 -12.48 4.30 -11.22
CA GLU A 106 -12.78 3.62 -9.96
C GLU A 106 -11.59 2.78 -9.48
N VAL A 107 -11.35 2.78 -8.16
CA VAL A 107 -10.34 1.92 -7.53
C VAL A 107 -11.02 0.89 -6.66
N ALA A 108 -10.88 -0.38 -7.02
CA ALA A 108 -11.30 -1.51 -6.20
C ALA A 108 -10.10 -2.07 -5.43
N LEU A 109 -10.25 -2.19 -4.11
CA LEU A 109 -9.26 -2.78 -3.21
C LEU A 109 -9.73 -4.17 -2.79
N THR A 110 -8.98 -5.20 -3.17
CA THR A 110 -9.29 -6.60 -2.84
C THR A 110 -8.18 -7.18 -1.98
N TRP A 111 -8.58 -7.71 -0.82
CA TRP A 111 -7.68 -8.53 -0.01
C TRP A 111 -7.65 -9.96 -0.55
N THR A 112 -6.44 -10.51 -0.69
CA THR A 112 -6.23 -11.94 -0.90
C THR A 112 -5.42 -12.52 0.25
N ARG A 113 -5.51 -13.83 0.47
CA ARG A 113 -4.62 -14.46 1.44
C ARG A 113 -3.21 -14.52 0.83
N GLY A 114 -2.26 -13.81 1.42
CA GLY A 114 -0.84 -13.99 1.09
C GLY A 114 -0.38 -15.41 1.41
N HIS A 115 0.56 -15.92 0.64
CA HIS A 115 1.20 -17.20 0.93
C HIS A 115 1.90 -17.11 2.30
N ALA A 116 1.28 -17.68 3.33
CA ALA A 116 1.95 -18.01 4.56
C ALA A 116 2.96 -19.13 4.26
N ASN A 117 4.24 -18.83 4.46
CA ASN A 117 5.42 -19.70 4.31
C ASN A 117 6.05 -19.74 2.91
N GLU A 118 7.08 -18.91 2.70
CA GLU A 118 8.40 -19.47 2.34
C GLU A 118 9.44 -18.92 3.33
N PRO A 119 10.13 -19.79 4.09
CA PRO A 119 11.33 -19.41 4.83
C PRO A 119 12.46 -19.16 3.83
N GLY A 120 13.11 -18.00 3.95
CA GLY A 120 14.50 -17.87 3.51
C GLY A 120 15.42 -18.60 4.47
#